data_AF-A0A8J3D9W8-F1
#
_entry.id   AF-A0A8J3D9W8-F1
#
_cell.length_a   1.000
_cell.length_b   1.000
_cell.length_c   1.000
_cell.angle_alpha   90.00
_cell.angle_beta   90.00
_cell.angle_gamma   90.00
#
_symmetry.space_group_name_H-M   'P 1'
#
loop_
_entity.id
_entity.type
_entity.pdbx_description
1 polymer ?
#
loop_
_entity_poly.entity_id
_entity_poly.type
_entity_poly.pdbx_seq_one_letter_code
_entity_poly.pdbx_strand_id
1 'polypeptide(L)'
;MNFKKTAAFVAAMAFLTSCEYQKYNHAEQIDVRANSEYVYGVHPDSAARQLSNKYAEQPEMELRANAIREKMFSGKTSAVATK
;
A
#
# COMPACT_ATOMS: atom_id res chain seq x y z
N MET A 1 -21.65 40.72 17.91
CA MET A 1 -20.80 39.66 17.33
C MET A 1 -20.64 39.94 15.83
N ASN A 2 -19.41 39.97 15.29
CA ASN A 2 -19.18 40.42 13.91
C ASN A 2 -19.52 39.29 12.92
N PHE A 3 -20.61 39.44 12.16
CA PHE A 3 -21.19 38.39 11.29
C PHE A 3 -20.16 37.76 10.34
N LYS A 4 -19.22 38.55 9.80
CA LYS A 4 -18.16 38.05 8.92
C LYS A 4 -17.23 37.07 9.63
N LYS A 5 -16.91 37.33 10.90
CA LYS A 5 -16.07 36.45 11.72
C LYS A 5 -16.81 35.17 12.08
N THR A 6 -18.10 35.27 12.39
CA THR A 6 -18.95 34.11 12.69
C THR A 6 -19.13 33.22 11.45
N ALA A 7 -19.40 33.81 10.29
CA ALA A 7 -19.52 33.07 9.03
C ALA A 7 -18.22 32.35 8.64
N ALA A 8 -17.08 33.02 8.76
CA ALA A 8 -15.77 32.41 8.50
C ALA A 8 -15.47 31.25 9.46
N PHE A 9 -15.82 31.39 10.74
CA PHE A 9 -15.65 30.33 11.74
C PHE A 9 -16.52 29.10 11.45
N VAL A 10 -17.79 29.31 11.09
CA VAL A 10 -18.72 28.23 10.73
C VAL A 10 -18.25 27.51 9.46
N ALA A 11 -17.80 28.25 8.44
CA ALA A 11 -17.25 27.66 7.22
C ALA A 11 -15.99 26.82 7.50
N ALA A 12 -15.08 27.29 8.36
CA ALA A 12 -13.88 26.55 8.74
C ALA A 12 -14.21 25.24 9.48
N MET A 13 -15.19 25.27 10.39
CA MET A 13 -15.65 24.06 11.08
C MET A 13 -16.27 23.04 10.11
N ALA A 14 -17.02 23.49 9.11
CA ALA A 14 -17.63 22.61 8.10
C ALA A 14 -16.61 21.92 7.18
N PHE A 15 -15.46 22.55 6.90
CA PHE A 15 -14.38 21.90 6.14
C PHE A 15 -13.62 20.85 6.97
N LEU A 16 -13.57 20.97 8.29
CA LEU A 16 -12.90 19.99 9.15
C LEU A 16 -13.71 18.69 9.32
N THR A 17 -15.01 18.68 9.02
CA THR A 17 -15.84 17.47 9.09
C THR A 17 -15.71 16.56 7.86
N SER A 18 -15.04 17.00 6.79
CA SER A 18 -14.83 16.17 5.58
C SER A 18 -13.78 15.08 5.76
N CYS A 19 -13.11 14.99 6.91
CA CYS A 19 -12.15 13.92 7.21
C CYS A 19 -12.80 12.53 7.35
N GLU A 20 -14.14 12.42 7.44
CA GLU A 20 -14.87 11.14 7.42
C GLU A 20 -15.46 10.79 6.04
N TYR A 21 -14.90 11.28 4.92
CA TYR A 21 -15.40 10.95 3.57
C TYR A 21 -15.48 9.44 3.27
N GLN A 22 -14.80 8.60 4.05
CA GLN A 22 -14.85 7.14 3.93
C GLN A 22 -15.79 6.43 4.93
N LYS A 23 -16.64 7.14 5.67
CA LYS A 23 -17.55 6.57 6.69
C LYS A 23 -18.35 5.33 6.24
N TYR A 24 -18.66 5.23 4.94
CA TYR A 24 -19.41 4.11 4.36
C TYR A 24 -18.59 3.24 3.40
N ASN A 25 -17.31 3.55 3.20
CA ASN A 25 -16.38 2.76 2.40
C ASN A 25 -15.22 2.24 3.25
N HIS A 26 -15.57 1.75 4.43
CA HIS A 26 -14.74 0.87 5.23
C HIS A 26 -15.14 -0.57 4.90
N ALA A 27 -14.70 -1.07 3.75
CA ALA A 27 -14.57 -2.51 3.60
C ALA A 27 -13.35 -2.90 4.44
N GLU A 28 -13.55 -2.99 5.76
CA GLU A 28 -12.52 -3.49 6.67
C GLU A 28 -12.15 -4.89 6.19
N GLN A 29 -11.02 -4.99 5.50
CA GLN A 29 -10.50 -6.27 5.10
C GLN A 29 -10.08 -6.98 6.39
N ILE A 30 -10.72 -8.12 6.67
CA ILE A 30 -10.40 -8.92 7.85
C ILE A 30 -8.92 -9.30 7.75
N ASP A 31 -8.10 -8.71 8.62
CA ASP A 31 -6.73 -9.14 8.78
C ASP A 31 -6.69 -10.40 9.63
N VAL A 32 -6.69 -11.54 8.95
CA VAL A 32 -6.57 -12.87 9.58
C VAL A 32 -5.24 -13.07 10.31
N ARG A 33 -4.28 -12.16 10.14
CA ARG A 33 -2.98 -12.16 10.82
C ARG A 33 -2.81 -10.96 11.74
N ALA A 34 -3.90 -10.30 12.13
CA ALA A 34 -3.85 -9.21 13.11
C ALA A 34 -3.05 -9.67 14.35
N ASN A 35 -2.09 -8.85 14.77
CA ASN A 35 -1.15 -9.12 15.88
C ASN A 35 -0.08 -10.20 15.61
N SER A 36 0.08 -10.67 14.37
CA SER A 36 1.16 -11.61 14.03
C SER A 36 2.52 -10.93 14.04
N GLU A 37 3.31 -11.18 15.09
CA GLU A 37 4.70 -10.71 15.22
C GLU A 37 5.59 -11.20 14.07
N TYR A 38 5.26 -12.33 13.46
CA TYR A 38 5.98 -12.85 12.29
C TYR A 38 5.82 -11.95 11.06
N VAL A 39 4.65 -11.33 10.87
CA VAL A 39 4.31 -10.53 9.70
C VAL A 39 4.64 -9.06 9.94
N TYR A 40 4.16 -8.52 11.06
CA TYR A 40 4.22 -7.10 11.40
C TYR A 40 5.41 -6.73 12.29
N GLY A 41 6.05 -7.71 12.94
CA GLY A 41 7.15 -7.43 13.85
C GLY A 41 6.68 -6.60 15.05
N VAL A 42 7.10 -5.33 15.09
CA VAL A 42 6.92 -4.43 16.25
C VAL A 42 5.55 -3.76 16.28
N HIS A 43 4.98 -3.38 15.12
CA HIS A 43 3.71 -2.68 15.04
C HIS A 43 2.97 -3.01 13.72
N PRO A 44 1.62 -3.09 13.69
CA PRO A 44 0.84 -3.39 12.48
C PRO A 44 1.15 -2.48 11.28
N ASP A 45 1.39 -1.20 11.53
CA ASP A 45 1.76 -0.22 10.49
C ASP A 45 3.26 -0.23 10.12
N SER A 46 4.04 -1.17 10.66
CA SER A 46 5.45 -1.30 10.30
C SER A 46 5.62 -1.93 8.92
N ALA A 47 6.76 -1.66 8.28
CA ALA A 47 7.17 -2.43 7.12
C ALA A 47 7.20 -3.93 7.45
N ALA A 48 6.83 -4.77 6.48
CA ALA A 48 6.81 -6.22 6.66
C ALA A 48 8.16 -6.72 7.18
N ARG A 49 8.15 -7.52 8.26
CA ARG A 49 9.36 -7.99 8.95
C ARG A 49 10.37 -8.64 8.00
N GLN A 50 9.87 -9.34 6.98
CA GLN A 50 10.66 -10.03 5.96
C GLN A 50 11.56 -9.09 5.15
N LEU A 51 11.21 -7.80 5.01
CA LEU A 51 12.01 -6.81 4.28
C LEU A 51 13.30 -6.44 5.02
N SER A 52 13.40 -6.75 6.31
CA SER A 52 14.65 -6.54 7.08
C SER A 52 15.70 -7.62 6.83
N ASN A 53 15.31 -8.76 6.25
CA ASN A 53 16.23 -9.86 5.97
C ASN A 53 17.15 -9.50 4.80
N LYS A 54 18.45 -9.47 5.06
CA LYS A 54 19.49 -9.34 4.02
C LYS A 54 20.03 -10.72 3.67
N TYR A 55 19.98 -11.07 2.40
CA TYR A 55 20.56 -12.31 1.89
C TYR A 55 21.87 -12.00 1.17
N ALA A 56 22.82 -12.94 1.23
CA ALA A 56 24.03 -12.86 0.43
C ALA A 56 23.67 -12.87 -1.07
N GLU A 57 24.46 -12.16 -1.87
CA GLU A 57 24.30 -12.18 -3.33
C GLU A 57 24.51 -13.60 -3.85
N GLN A 58 23.54 -14.09 -4.63
CA GLN A 58 23.59 -15.40 -5.28
C GLN A 58 23.46 -15.19 -6.80
N PRO A 59 24.58 -14.99 -7.52
CA PRO A 59 24.54 -14.67 -8.95
C PRO A 59 23.90 -15.79 -9.79
N GLU A 60 23.92 -17.03 -9.32
CA GLU A 60 23.23 -18.15 -9.96
C GLU A 60 21.69 -17.97 -9.99
N MET A 61 21.12 -17.30 -8.98
CA MET A 61 19.67 -17.07 -8.91
C MET A 61 19.20 -16.11 -9.99
N GLU A 62 20.03 -15.14 -10.39
CA GLU A 62 19.74 -14.23 -11.49
C GLU A 62 19.69 -14.97 -12.83
N LEU A 63 20.65 -15.87 -13.07
CA LEU A 63 20.67 -16.73 -14.26
C LEU A 63 19.42 -17.61 -14.33
N ARG A 64 19.04 -18.24 -13.21
CA ARG A 64 17.82 -19.05 -13.11
C ARG A 64 16.55 -18.22 -13.32
N ALA A 65 16.48 -17.02 -12.72
CA ALA A 65 15.35 -16.12 -12.89
C ALA A 65 15.17 -15.67 -14.35
N ASN A 66 16.27 -15.39 -15.05
CA ASN A 66 16.25 -15.05 -16.47
C ASN A 66 15.80 -16.23 -17.33
N ALA A 67 16.32 -17.44 -17.07
CA ALA A 67 15.89 -18.64 -17.78
C ALA A 67 14.39 -18.95 -17.56
N ILE A 68 13.86 -18.70 -16.35
CA ILE A 68 12.42 -18.84 -16.07
C ILE A 68 11.63 -17.76 -16.82
N ARG A 69 12.08 -16.51 -16.79
CA ARG A 69 11.44 -15.40 -17.51
C ARG A 69 11.36 -15.71 -19.00
N GLU A 70 12.45 -16.17 -19.60
CA GLU A 70 12.46 -16.62 -20.98
C GLU A 70 11.42 -17.73 -21.21
N LYS A 71 11.41 -18.79 -20.41
CA LYS A 71 10.41 -19.88 -20.55
C LYS A 71 8.96 -19.41 -20.42
N MET A 72 8.69 -18.46 -19.52
CA MET A 72 7.33 -17.96 -19.27
C MET A 72 6.83 -17.01 -20.37
N PHE A 73 7.75 -16.31 -21.03
CA PHE A 73 7.43 -15.20 -21.95
C PHE A 73 7.95 -15.39 -23.39
N SER A 74 8.72 -16.44 -23.71
CA SER A 74 9.32 -16.68 -25.04
C SER A 74 8.32 -16.96 -26.17
N GLY A 75 7.02 -17.02 -25.88
CA GLY A 75 5.95 -17.16 -26.87
C GLY A 75 4.81 -16.16 -26.69
N LYS A 76 4.91 -15.24 -25.73
CA LYS A 76 3.91 -14.18 -25.52
C LYS A 76 4.55 -12.88 -25.95
N THR A 77 4.24 -12.42 -27.16
CA THR A 77 4.28 -10.98 -27.45
C THR A 77 3.43 -10.32 -26.39
N SER A 78 4.06 -9.74 -25.37
CA SER A 78 3.39 -8.88 -24.43
C SER A 78 2.77 -7.78 -25.26
N ALA A 79 1.44 -7.82 -25.42
CA ALA A 79 0.66 -6.69 -25.86
C ALA A 79 0.76 -5.60 -24.77
N VAL A 80 1.95 -5.03 -24.60
CA VAL A 80 2.08 -3.72 -23.99
C VAL A 80 1.69 -2.77 -25.10
N ALA A 81 0.40 -2.44 -25.10
CA ALA A 81 -0.16 -1.38 -25.90
C ALA A 81 0.67 -0.11 -25.65
N THR A 82 1.45 0.27 -26.66
CA THR A 82 1.98 1.61 -26.80
C THR A 82 0.78 2.56 -26.85
N LYS A 83 0.67 3.44 -25.86
CA LYS A 83 -0.15 4.64 -25.92
C LYS A 83 0.75 5.83 -26.17
#